data_AF-A0AAE0P3F9-F1
#
_entry.id   AF-A0AAE0P3F9-F1
#
_cell.length_a   1.000
_cell.length_b   1.000
_cell.length_c   1.000
_cell.angle_alpha   90.00
_cell.angle_beta   90.00
_cell.angle_gamma   90.00
#
_symmetry.space_group_name_H-M   'P 1'
#
loop_
_entity.id
_entity.type
_entity.pdbx_description
1 polymer ?
#
loop_
_entity_poly.entity_id
_entity_poly.type
_entity_poly.pdbx_seq_one_letter_code
_entity_poly.pdbx_strand_id
1 'polypeptide(L)'
;MVLDHLNEKYNLNARRELGGRLHSHYFKNKKGQPPVGDYDYYDVGAMRFPDIKLMDRFGTLAPLSNIISILIYRTFSLFKEVGMEKAPDHKVRPPKKGELIPYFLDGSNTPALYNGIQKVPQPPRSNPDGPKEDLSAANFKIPAPLEISNIGAGTLLDSQTEHYKEIYYSGPNGAKLFRRMLMREADSLSGILLRHHRVPRNAADGESLVRPGAERDDHRYFGFDATANWFSVEGGSQQLALNMRKHIKQDNVEFRKAVRAMSYVAAKDGEILGSANLKDGTNGKEPKVPDADVMITYGASRLNLSWPVKRAIRNLDYGASCKVGIRFKSLWRITKFGITQGGQGKTDLTIRFCVYPPHNVHDDPTKPGVLLASYTWSQEADHIGALINRESPEYEDHLCELPLHDLAWLHTNSDQNFASLREFLNEQ
;
A
#
# COMPACT_ATOMS: atom_id res chain seq x y z
N MET A 1 11.94 4.55 -22.53
CA MET A 1 11.66 3.95 -21.21
C MET A 1 12.27 4.81 -20.12
N VAL A 2 11.59 4.97 -18.99
CA VAL A 2 12.09 5.55 -17.72
C VAL A 2 13.52 5.08 -17.33
N LEU A 3 13.99 3.97 -17.90
CA LEU A 3 15.31 3.37 -17.73
C LEU A 3 16.36 3.78 -18.79
N ASP A 4 15.96 4.38 -19.92
CA ASP A 4 16.88 4.80 -21.00
C ASP A 4 17.69 6.06 -20.62
N HIS A 5 17.17 6.89 -19.71
CA HIS A 5 17.88 8.07 -19.19
C HIS A 5 19.08 7.74 -18.30
N LEU A 6 19.27 6.47 -17.96
CA LEU A 6 20.44 5.99 -17.22
C LEU A 6 21.52 5.40 -18.15
N ASN A 7 21.31 5.44 -19.48
CA ASN A 7 22.26 4.98 -20.50
C ASN A 7 22.85 3.58 -20.25
N GLU A 8 22.08 2.69 -19.63
CA GLU A 8 22.57 1.41 -19.14
C GLU A 8 21.59 0.26 -19.43
N LYS A 9 22.08 -0.80 -20.08
CA LYS A 9 21.34 -2.08 -20.26
C LYS A 9 21.13 -2.73 -18.89
N TYR A 10 19.90 -2.92 -18.44
CA TYR A 10 19.56 -3.59 -17.16
C TYR A 10 19.22 -5.07 -17.35
N ASN A 11 19.67 -5.90 -16.41
CA ASN A 11 19.19 -7.28 -16.21
C ASN A 11 18.43 -7.35 -14.88
N LEU A 12 17.14 -7.69 -14.93
CA LEU A 12 16.26 -7.72 -13.74
C LEU A 12 16.21 -9.14 -13.17
N ASN A 13 16.58 -9.30 -11.90
CA ASN A 13 16.53 -10.58 -11.19
C ASN A 13 15.24 -10.68 -10.37
N ALA A 14 14.32 -11.58 -10.75
CA ALA A 14 13.07 -11.81 -10.04
C ALA A 14 13.09 -13.17 -9.31
N ARG A 15 12.66 -13.18 -8.03
CA ARG A 15 12.76 -14.35 -7.14
C ARG A 15 11.98 -15.57 -7.63
N ARG A 16 10.77 -15.40 -8.18
CA ARG A 16 9.93 -16.55 -8.64
C ARG A 16 9.01 -16.23 -9.82
N GLU A 17 8.37 -15.06 -9.87
CA GLU A 17 7.37 -14.70 -10.89
C GLU A 17 7.43 -13.21 -11.26
N LEU A 18 6.87 -12.86 -12.42
CA LEU A 18 6.75 -11.47 -12.89
C LEU A 18 5.74 -10.71 -12.02
N GLY A 19 6.09 -9.50 -11.60
CA GLY A 19 5.21 -8.62 -10.82
C GLY A 19 5.74 -8.31 -9.43
N GLY A 20 6.33 -9.28 -8.71
CA GLY A 20 6.91 -9.04 -7.38
C GLY A 20 5.95 -8.30 -6.44
N ARG A 21 6.29 -7.08 -6.03
CA ARG A 21 5.46 -6.19 -5.20
C ARG A 21 4.18 -5.67 -5.89
N LEU A 22 3.99 -5.93 -7.18
CA LEU A 22 2.78 -5.66 -7.96
C LEU A 22 2.01 -6.94 -8.30
N HIS A 23 2.28 -8.06 -7.62
CA HIS A 23 1.61 -9.32 -7.90
C HIS A 23 0.10 -9.24 -7.65
N SER A 24 -0.67 -9.82 -8.57
CA SER A 24 -2.11 -10.00 -8.48
C SER A 24 -2.40 -11.50 -8.51
N HIS A 25 -3.19 -11.99 -7.56
CA HIS A 25 -3.60 -13.39 -7.52
C HIS A 25 -4.90 -13.56 -8.30
N TYR A 26 -4.90 -14.41 -9.32
CA TYR A 26 -6.08 -14.75 -10.13
C TYR A 26 -6.60 -16.13 -9.72
N PHE A 27 -7.86 -16.21 -9.31
CA PHE A 27 -8.47 -17.48 -8.96
C PHE A 27 -8.65 -18.34 -10.21
N LYS A 28 -8.50 -19.67 -10.05
CA LYS A 28 -8.69 -20.65 -11.13
C LYS A 28 -9.99 -21.40 -10.91
N ASN A 29 -10.62 -21.82 -12.01
CA ASN A 29 -11.73 -22.75 -11.95
C ASN A 29 -11.32 -24.04 -11.24
N LYS A 30 -12.02 -24.37 -10.15
CA LYS A 30 -11.89 -25.65 -9.44
C LYS A 30 -13.17 -26.47 -9.66
N LYS A 31 -13.02 -27.79 -9.75
CA LYS A 31 -14.15 -28.71 -9.90
C LYS A 31 -15.08 -28.58 -8.68
N GLY A 32 -16.38 -28.40 -8.91
CA GLY A 32 -17.37 -28.23 -7.85
C GLY A 32 -17.53 -26.80 -7.31
N GLN A 33 -16.81 -25.81 -7.88
CA GLN A 33 -16.99 -24.40 -7.57
C GLN A 33 -17.64 -23.65 -8.75
N PRO A 34 -18.30 -22.49 -8.50
CA PRO A 34 -18.79 -21.64 -9.58
C PRO A 34 -17.67 -21.20 -10.54
N PRO A 35 -18.00 -20.98 -11.83
CA PRO A 35 -17.04 -20.52 -12.81
C PRO A 35 -16.41 -19.18 -12.38
N VAL A 36 -15.14 -18.99 -12.67
CA VAL A 36 -14.44 -17.73 -12.41
C VAL A 36 -14.91 -16.64 -13.36
N GLY A 37 -15.19 -15.47 -12.80
CA GLY A 37 -15.48 -14.25 -13.55
C GLY A 37 -14.19 -13.51 -13.94
N ASP A 38 -14.34 -12.46 -14.76
CA ASP A 38 -13.21 -11.62 -15.21
C ASP A 38 -12.53 -10.88 -14.05
N TYR A 39 -13.24 -10.72 -12.94
CA TYR A 39 -12.85 -10.00 -11.74
C TYR A 39 -12.60 -10.90 -10.53
N ASP A 40 -12.45 -12.21 -10.75
CA ASP A 40 -12.04 -13.16 -9.72
C ASP A 40 -10.52 -13.09 -9.47
N TYR A 41 -10.05 -11.92 -9.04
CA TYR A 41 -8.67 -11.67 -8.65
C TYR A 41 -8.59 -10.65 -7.50
N TYR A 42 -7.44 -10.59 -6.84
CA TYR A 42 -7.12 -9.46 -5.97
C TYR A 42 -5.63 -9.12 -6.04
N ASP A 43 -5.32 -7.86 -5.73
CA ASP A 43 -3.95 -7.38 -5.68
C ASP A 43 -3.30 -7.71 -4.33
N VAL A 44 -2.41 -8.70 -4.34
CA VAL A 44 -1.55 -9.02 -3.19
C VAL A 44 -0.58 -7.86 -2.95
N GLY A 45 -0.03 -7.32 -4.04
CA GLY A 45 0.88 -6.18 -4.08
C GLY A 45 0.22 -4.80 -3.93
N ALA A 46 0.88 -3.75 -4.42
CA ALA A 46 0.28 -2.41 -4.47
C ALA A 46 -1.00 -2.42 -5.31
N MET A 47 -2.06 -1.75 -4.86
CA MET A 47 -3.40 -1.82 -5.51
C MET A 47 -3.86 -0.48 -6.10
N ARG A 48 -3.25 0.62 -5.69
CA ARG A 48 -3.75 1.97 -5.96
C ARG A 48 -2.62 2.97 -6.11
N PHE A 49 -2.86 3.97 -6.95
CA PHE A 49 -1.91 4.98 -7.36
C PHE A 49 -2.61 6.35 -7.28
N PRO A 50 -2.14 7.27 -6.40
CA PRO A 50 -2.72 8.60 -6.30
C PRO A 50 -2.22 9.49 -7.44
N ASP A 51 -3.12 10.20 -8.09
CA ASP A 51 -2.79 11.20 -9.11
C ASP A 51 -2.52 12.54 -8.43
N ILE A 52 -1.28 12.69 -7.99
CA ILE A 52 -0.78 13.88 -7.28
C ILE A 52 0.26 14.59 -8.12
N LYS A 53 0.49 15.88 -7.85
CA LYS A 53 1.50 16.66 -8.58
C LYS A 53 2.85 15.97 -8.60
N LEU A 54 3.29 15.35 -7.49
CA LEU A 54 4.53 14.56 -7.40
C LEU A 54 4.62 13.43 -8.45
N MET A 55 3.50 12.97 -9.01
CA MET A 55 3.45 11.93 -10.03
C MET A 55 3.31 12.46 -11.45
N ASP A 56 3.02 13.76 -11.63
CA ASP A 56 2.82 14.42 -12.92
C ASP A 56 3.99 15.34 -13.31
N ARG A 57 4.38 15.31 -14.58
CA ARG A 57 5.62 15.91 -15.09
C ARG A 57 5.49 17.41 -15.42
N PHE A 58 4.31 18.03 -15.31
CA PHE A 58 4.02 19.30 -16.00
C PHE A 58 3.48 20.44 -15.12
N GLY A 59 4.01 20.59 -13.90
CA GLY A 59 3.86 21.82 -13.12
C GLY A 59 5.10 22.71 -13.19
N THR A 60 5.15 23.62 -14.17
CA THR A 60 6.14 24.72 -14.36
C THR A 60 7.56 24.37 -14.81
N LEU A 61 7.93 24.97 -15.96
CA LEU A 61 9.25 25.05 -16.57
C LEU A 61 10.35 25.40 -15.55
N ALA A 62 11.14 24.42 -15.12
CA ALA A 62 12.46 24.65 -14.58
C ALA A 62 13.49 24.03 -15.53
N PRO A 63 14.59 24.73 -15.86
CA PRO A 63 15.57 24.25 -16.83
C PRO A 63 16.20 22.92 -16.39
N LEU A 64 16.44 22.08 -17.38
CA LEU A 64 16.79 20.65 -17.36
C LEU A 64 18.15 20.28 -16.71
N SER A 65 18.60 20.96 -15.65
CA SER A 65 19.99 20.81 -15.17
C SER A 65 20.18 20.02 -13.86
N ASN A 66 19.13 19.53 -13.20
CA ASN A 66 19.28 18.84 -11.91
C ASN A 66 18.71 17.41 -11.93
N ILE A 67 19.60 16.42 -11.88
CA ILE A 67 19.34 14.96 -11.76
C ILE A 67 18.33 14.61 -10.65
N ILE A 68 18.21 15.47 -9.63
CA ILE A 68 17.30 15.30 -8.50
C ILE A 68 15.83 15.53 -8.87
N SER A 69 15.53 16.41 -9.85
CA SER A 69 14.16 16.66 -10.32
C SER A 69 13.60 15.52 -11.19
N ILE A 70 14.48 14.67 -11.75
CA ILE A 70 14.13 13.57 -12.67
C ILE A 70 13.70 12.29 -11.93
N LEU A 71 14.02 12.16 -10.63
CA LEU A 71 13.69 10.99 -9.82
C LEU A 71 12.28 11.03 -9.23
N ILE A 72 11.64 12.19 -9.21
CA ILE A 72 10.44 12.44 -8.41
C ILE A 72 9.13 12.11 -9.16
N TYR A 73 9.10 12.13 -10.51
CA TYR A 73 7.86 12.02 -11.31
C TYR A 73 7.85 10.82 -12.26
N ARG A 74 7.42 9.63 -11.78
CA ARG A 74 7.66 8.38 -12.53
C ARG A 74 6.45 7.52 -12.83
N THR A 75 5.47 7.41 -11.95
CA THR A 75 4.46 6.34 -12.06
C THR A 75 3.48 6.57 -13.23
N PHE A 76 2.83 7.74 -13.33
CA PHE A 76 1.89 8.02 -14.42
C PHE A 76 2.60 8.27 -15.77
N SER A 77 3.83 8.81 -15.73
CA SER A 77 4.69 8.84 -16.92
C SER A 77 5.01 7.44 -17.44
N LEU A 78 5.33 6.49 -16.54
CA LEU A 78 5.57 5.10 -16.91
C LEU A 78 4.31 4.46 -17.47
N PHE A 79 3.14 4.66 -16.84
CA PHE A 79 1.86 4.16 -17.38
C PHE A 79 1.66 4.59 -18.83
N LYS A 80 1.85 5.89 -19.13
CA LYS A 80 1.77 6.40 -20.50
C LYS A 80 2.79 5.75 -21.44
N GLU A 81 4.04 5.58 -21.01
CA GLU A 81 5.08 4.94 -21.82
C GLU A 81 4.77 3.46 -22.14
N VAL A 82 4.11 2.74 -21.23
CA VAL A 82 3.73 1.34 -21.45
C VAL A 82 2.31 1.16 -22.02
N GLY A 83 1.69 2.25 -22.48
CA GLY A 83 0.37 2.23 -23.12
C GLY A 83 -0.79 1.95 -22.16
N MET A 84 -0.65 2.29 -20.88
CA MET A 84 -1.69 2.18 -19.86
C MET A 84 -2.33 3.56 -19.66
N GLU A 85 -3.53 3.74 -20.21
CA GLU A 85 -4.27 5.00 -20.15
C GLU A 85 -5.41 4.93 -19.13
N LYS A 86 -5.93 6.08 -18.72
CA LYS A 86 -7.15 6.16 -17.90
C LYS A 86 -8.33 5.67 -18.74
N ALA A 87 -9.09 4.73 -18.19
CA ALA A 87 -10.30 4.23 -18.83
C ALA A 87 -11.32 5.36 -18.99
N PRO A 88 -12.09 5.39 -20.10
CA PRO A 88 -13.25 6.26 -20.19
C PRO A 88 -14.31 5.84 -19.16
N ASP A 89 -15.35 6.67 -19.00
CA ASP A 89 -16.52 6.30 -18.19
C ASP A 89 -17.06 4.93 -18.67
N HIS A 90 -17.37 4.04 -17.72
CA HIS A 90 -17.88 2.70 -18.00
C HIS A 90 -19.16 2.72 -18.87
N LYS A 91 -19.94 3.81 -18.80
CA LYS A 91 -21.11 4.04 -19.67
C LYS A 91 -20.77 4.18 -21.15
N VAL A 92 -19.55 4.62 -21.46
CA VAL A 92 -19.06 4.71 -22.85
C VAL A 92 -18.60 3.33 -23.33
N ARG A 93 -17.79 2.65 -22.53
CA ARG A 93 -17.40 1.24 -22.73
C ARG A 93 -16.80 0.65 -21.45
N PRO A 94 -16.83 -0.69 -21.29
CA PRO A 94 -16.08 -1.33 -20.22
C PRO A 94 -14.57 -1.05 -20.34
N PRO A 95 -13.86 -0.93 -19.20
CA PRO A 95 -12.41 -0.78 -19.18
C PRO A 95 -11.73 -2.04 -19.73
N LYS A 96 -10.57 -1.84 -20.36
CA LYS A 96 -9.74 -2.94 -20.85
C LYS A 96 -8.67 -3.27 -19.82
N LYS A 97 -8.29 -4.56 -19.77
CA LYS A 97 -7.19 -5.03 -18.94
C LYS A 97 -5.92 -4.19 -19.16
N GLY A 98 -5.38 -3.62 -18.09
CA GLY A 98 -4.23 -2.71 -18.10
C GLY A 98 -4.59 -1.22 -18.18
N GLU A 99 -5.85 -0.84 -18.32
CA GLU A 99 -6.29 0.56 -18.17
C GLU A 99 -6.37 0.96 -16.69
N LEU A 100 -6.28 2.26 -16.43
CA LEU A 100 -6.42 2.81 -15.08
C LEU A 100 -7.88 3.14 -14.82
N ILE A 101 -8.47 2.50 -13.80
CA ILE A 101 -9.84 2.74 -13.36
C ILE A 101 -9.86 3.56 -12.07
N PRO A 102 -10.89 4.38 -11.82
CA PRO A 102 -11.03 5.10 -10.56
C PRO A 102 -11.02 4.16 -9.36
N TYR A 103 -10.33 4.56 -8.30
CA TYR A 103 -10.31 3.87 -7.01
C TYR A 103 -10.87 4.81 -5.95
N PHE A 104 -11.89 4.36 -5.22
CA PHE A 104 -12.51 5.16 -4.17
C PHE A 104 -12.01 4.70 -2.80
N LEU A 105 -11.37 5.58 -2.03
CA LEU A 105 -10.97 5.28 -0.65
C LEU A 105 -12.19 5.25 0.29
N ASP A 106 -13.16 6.13 0.07
CA ASP A 106 -14.39 6.22 0.87
C ASP A 106 -15.63 6.00 -0.01
N GLY A 107 -15.99 4.73 -0.24
CA GLY A 107 -17.16 4.33 -1.04
C GLY A 107 -18.49 4.43 -0.30
N SER A 108 -19.61 4.54 -1.01
CA SER A 108 -20.94 4.64 -0.41
C SER A 108 -21.27 3.43 0.47
N ASN A 109 -21.94 3.66 1.60
CA ASN A 109 -22.41 2.61 2.52
C ASN A 109 -21.33 1.73 3.16
N THR A 110 -20.06 2.15 3.14
CA THR A 110 -18.98 1.41 3.81
C THR A 110 -19.08 1.57 5.33
N PRO A 111 -19.18 0.48 6.11
CA PRO A 111 -19.33 0.55 7.55
C PRO A 111 -18.01 0.85 8.27
N ALA A 112 -18.13 1.48 9.44
CA ALA A 112 -17.08 1.55 10.43
C ALA A 112 -17.59 0.93 11.73
N LEU A 113 -16.81 0.06 12.35
CA LEU A 113 -17.12 -0.58 13.62
C LEU A 113 -16.02 -0.26 14.61
N TYR A 114 -16.37 0.35 15.74
CA TYR A 114 -15.43 0.56 16.82
C TYR A 114 -16.13 0.43 18.16
N ASN A 115 -15.54 -0.29 19.10
CA ASN A 115 -16.08 -0.50 20.45
C ASN A 115 -17.53 -1.03 20.44
N GLY A 116 -17.81 -1.98 19.54
CA GLY A 116 -19.15 -2.56 19.35
C GLY A 116 -20.19 -1.61 18.73
N ILE A 117 -19.81 -0.39 18.36
CA ILE A 117 -20.70 0.59 17.75
C ILE A 117 -20.41 0.64 16.26
N GLN A 118 -21.38 0.20 15.48
CA GLN A 118 -21.34 0.33 14.03
C GLN A 118 -21.92 1.68 13.60
N LYS A 119 -21.22 2.33 12.67
CA LYS A 119 -21.62 3.57 12.03
C LYS A 119 -21.35 3.45 10.54
N VAL A 120 -22.33 3.81 9.72
CA VAL A 120 -22.14 3.99 8.27
C VAL A 120 -22.11 5.49 8.01
N PRO A 121 -20.96 6.09 7.68
CA PRO A 121 -20.88 7.52 7.42
C PRO A 121 -21.76 7.92 6.23
N GLN A 122 -22.63 8.90 6.44
CA GLN A 122 -23.52 9.42 5.42
C GLN A 122 -23.23 10.91 5.16
N PRO A 123 -23.50 11.42 3.95
CA PRO A 123 -23.49 12.84 3.69
C PRO A 123 -24.57 13.56 4.52
N PRO A 124 -24.41 14.86 4.81
CA PRO A 124 -25.41 15.65 5.51
C PRO A 124 -26.77 15.57 4.82
N ARG A 125 -27.87 15.45 5.59
CA ARG A 125 -29.23 15.43 5.02
C ARG A 125 -29.54 16.68 4.18
N SER A 126 -28.93 17.81 4.51
CA SER A 126 -29.06 19.08 3.78
C SER A 126 -28.28 19.12 2.47
N ASN A 127 -27.28 18.25 2.30
CA ASN A 127 -26.49 18.14 1.08
C ASN A 127 -26.13 16.67 0.81
N PRO A 128 -27.04 15.90 0.20
CA PRO A 128 -26.82 14.48 -0.13
C PRO A 128 -25.61 14.22 -1.04
N ASP A 129 -25.19 15.23 -1.81
CA ASP A 129 -24.01 15.18 -2.68
C ASP A 129 -22.72 15.70 -1.99
N GLY A 130 -22.83 16.07 -0.71
CA GLY A 130 -21.72 16.59 0.09
C GLY A 130 -20.74 15.52 0.58
N PRO A 131 -19.62 15.92 1.21
CA PRO A 131 -18.72 14.99 1.85
C PRO A 131 -19.42 14.26 3.00
N LYS A 132 -19.05 13.01 3.24
CA LYS A 132 -19.58 12.22 4.36
C LYS A 132 -19.19 12.83 5.69
N GLU A 133 -20.00 12.56 6.71
CA GLU A 133 -19.63 12.88 8.08
C GLU A 133 -18.29 12.23 8.45
N ASP A 134 -17.43 13.01 9.12
CA ASP A 134 -16.17 12.52 9.65
C ASP A 134 -16.41 11.55 10.81
N LEU A 135 -15.60 10.49 10.87
CA LEU A 135 -15.58 9.57 12.01
C LEU A 135 -14.86 10.24 13.20
N SER A 136 -15.62 10.57 14.23
CA SER A 136 -15.20 11.25 15.47
C SER A 136 -15.33 10.35 16.70
N ALA A 137 -14.73 10.78 17.81
CA ALA A 137 -14.83 10.08 19.10
C ALA A 137 -16.29 9.96 19.59
N ALA A 138 -17.09 11.02 19.40
CA ALA A 138 -18.50 11.04 19.76
C ALA A 138 -19.31 9.97 19.01
N ASN A 139 -18.99 9.70 17.74
CA ASN A 139 -19.71 8.67 16.96
C ASN A 139 -19.59 7.27 17.56
N PHE A 140 -18.50 7.00 18.28
CA PHE A 140 -18.20 5.70 18.89
C PHE A 140 -18.22 5.75 20.42
N LYS A 141 -18.82 6.80 21.01
CA LYS A 141 -18.92 7.00 22.47
C LYS A 141 -17.57 6.88 23.18
N ILE A 142 -16.50 7.34 22.55
CA ILE A 142 -15.17 7.36 23.14
C ILE A 142 -15.07 8.59 24.06
N PRO A 143 -14.68 8.44 25.33
CA PRO A 143 -14.45 9.57 26.21
C PRO A 143 -13.34 10.47 25.65
N ALA A 144 -13.67 11.72 25.34
CA ALA A 144 -12.73 12.72 24.84
C ALA A 144 -13.16 14.13 25.31
N PRO A 145 -12.22 15.08 25.48
CA PRO A 145 -12.55 16.48 25.75
C PRO A 145 -13.55 17.03 24.71
N LEU A 146 -14.46 17.89 25.16
CA LEU A 146 -15.57 18.39 24.34
C LEU A 146 -15.07 19.11 23.06
N GLU A 147 -13.88 19.71 23.16
CA GLU A 147 -13.20 20.45 22.09
C GLU A 147 -12.81 19.57 20.91
N ILE A 148 -12.56 18.27 21.13
CA ILE A 148 -12.13 17.33 20.08
C ILE A 148 -13.10 16.18 19.85
N SER A 149 -14.10 16.00 20.73
CA SER A 149 -15.01 14.85 20.71
C SER A 149 -15.80 14.73 19.40
N ASN A 150 -16.16 15.86 18.79
CA ASN A 150 -16.88 15.92 17.52
C ASN A 150 -15.97 16.16 16.30
N ILE A 151 -14.65 16.22 16.49
CA ILE A 151 -13.71 16.41 15.38
C ILE A 151 -13.31 15.05 14.81
N GLY A 152 -13.32 14.94 13.48
CA GLY A 152 -12.82 13.75 12.79
C GLY A 152 -11.35 13.50 13.07
N ALA A 153 -10.98 12.22 13.21
CA ALA A 153 -9.56 11.86 13.39
C ALA A 153 -8.68 12.33 12.22
N GLY A 154 -9.23 12.38 10.99
CA GLY A 154 -8.53 12.94 9.83
C GLY A 154 -8.25 14.42 9.97
N THR A 155 -9.28 15.20 10.30
CA THR A 155 -9.16 16.64 10.51
C THR A 155 -8.17 16.99 11.63
N LEU A 156 -8.14 16.22 12.73
CA LEU A 156 -7.13 16.40 13.79
C LEU A 156 -5.71 16.20 13.26
N LEU A 157 -5.45 15.11 12.52
CA LEU A 157 -4.15 14.82 11.93
C LEU A 157 -3.75 15.85 10.86
N ASP A 158 -4.70 16.26 10.02
CA ASP A 158 -4.47 17.30 9.01
C ASP A 158 -4.06 18.60 9.67
N SER A 159 -4.73 19.04 10.74
CA SER A 159 -4.35 20.24 11.49
C SER A 159 -2.93 20.17 12.07
N GLN A 160 -2.48 18.99 12.49
CA GLN A 160 -1.13 18.79 13.03
C GLN A 160 -0.06 18.74 11.94
N THR A 161 -0.44 18.32 10.73
CA THR A 161 0.48 18.15 9.60
C THR A 161 0.48 19.32 8.63
N GLU A 162 -0.49 20.24 8.72
CA GLU A 162 -0.69 21.32 7.77
C GLU A 162 0.54 22.22 7.62
N HIS A 163 1.19 22.58 8.73
CA HIS A 163 2.42 23.38 8.71
C HIS A 163 3.55 22.71 7.90
N TYR A 164 3.65 21.39 7.97
CA TYR A 164 4.63 20.63 7.20
C TYR A 164 4.29 20.64 5.70
N LYS A 165 3.00 20.52 5.36
CA LYS A 165 2.51 20.58 3.98
C LYS A 165 2.79 21.96 3.38
N GLU A 166 2.45 23.04 4.08
CA GLU A 166 2.72 24.42 3.67
C GLU A 166 4.20 24.63 3.36
N ILE A 167 5.09 24.19 4.26
CA ILE A 167 6.53 24.30 4.07
C ILE A 167 6.99 23.46 2.87
N TYR A 168 6.51 22.23 2.75
CA TYR A 168 6.85 21.37 1.62
C TYR A 168 6.46 21.98 0.28
N TYR A 169 5.31 22.66 0.22
CA TYR A 169 4.77 23.28 -0.99
C TYR A 169 5.15 24.76 -1.17
N SER A 170 5.97 25.35 -0.28
CA SER A 170 6.39 26.77 -0.30
C SER A 170 7.31 27.19 -1.46
N GLY A 171 7.32 26.44 -2.57
CA GLY A 171 8.09 26.72 -3.79
C GLY A 171 9.27 25.76 -4.00
N PRO A 172 10.24 26.11 -4.86
CA PRO A 172 11.24 25.18 -5.38
C PRO A 172 12.20 24.58 -4.32
N ASN A 173 12.27 25.19 -3.14
CA ASN A 173 13.08 24.72 -2.01
C ASN A 173 12.27 24.06 -0.88
N GLY A 174 10.94 23.97 -1.01
CA GLY A 174 10.05 23.52 0.07
C GLY A 174 10.39 22.12 0.60
N ALA A 175 10.65 21.16 -0.28
CA ALA A 175 11.09 19.81 0.12
C ALA A 175 12.40 19.80 0.94
N LYS A 176 13.33 20.72 0.63
CA LYS A 176 14.61 20.86 1.37
C LYS A 176 14.38 21.48 2.74
N LEU A 177 13.46 22.45 2.84
CA LEU A 177 13.05 23.07 4.10
C LEU A 177 12.31 22.07 4.99
N PHE A 178 11.34 21.34 4.44
CA PHE A 178 10.64 20.27 5.12
C PHE A 178 11.62 19.24 5.71
N ARG A 179 12.59 18.77 4.91
CA ARG A 179 13.62 17.84 5.40
C ARG A 179 14.44 18.44 6.54
N ARG A 180 14.82 19.72 6.47
CA ARG A 180 15.56 20.38 7.57
C ARG A 180 14.73 20.46 8.85
N MET A 181 13.43 20.74 8.73
CA MET A 181 12.52 20.82 9.85
C MET A 181 12.32 19.45 10.50
N LEU A 182 12.02 18.43 9.69
CA LEU A 182 11.88 17.05 10.14
C LEU A 182 13.13 16.56 10.86
N MET A 183 14.33 16.86 10.33
CA MET A 183 15.59 16.49 10.99
C MET A 183 15.87 17.28 12.27
N ARG A 184 15.32 18.49 12.43
CA ARG A 184 15.43 19.30 13.65
C ARG A 184 14.47 18.81 14.74
N GLU A 185 13.30 18.32 14.36
CA GLU A 185 12.24 17.87 15.27
C GLU A 185 12.35 16.39 15.63
N ALA A 186 12.80 15.54 14.70
CA ALA A 186 13.11 14.12 14.95
C ALA A 186 14.36 13.93 15.83
N ASP A 187 15.10 15.00 16.13
CA ASP A 187 16.34 14.99 16.92
C ASP A 187 16.08 14.98 18.45
N SER A 188 15.05 14.27 18.91
CA SER A 188 14.67 14.19 20.33
C SER A 188 15.67 13.41 21.20
N LEU A 189 16.57 12.61 20.61
CA LEU A 189 17.63 11.89 21.33
C LEU A 189 19.02 12.53 21.21
N SER A 190 19.33 13.18 20.08
CA SER A 190 20.63 13.83 19.85
C SER A 190 20.80 15.09 20.70
N GLY A 191 19.70 15.82 20.96
CA GLY A 191 19.71 17.07 21.72
C GLY A 191 19.76 16.94 23.24
N ILE A 192 19.45 15.75 23.79
CA ILE A 192 19.46 15.47 25.24
C ILE A 192 20.87 15.08 25.70
N LEU A 193 21.59 14.26 24.93
CA LEU A 193 22.94 13.80 25.29
C LEU A 193 24.01 14.90 25.17
N LEU A 194 23.82 15.88 24.29
CA LEU A 194 24.69 17.07 24.18
C LEU A 194 24.43 18.12 25.28
N ARG A 195 23.31 18.03 26.00
CA ARG A 195 22.90 18.97 27.05
C ARG A 195 23.08 18.44 28.48
N HIS A 196 23.95 17.45 28.68
CA HIS A 196 24.38 17.00 30.02
C HIS A 196 25.31 18.00 30.74
N HIS A 197 24.91 19.27 30.77
CA HIS A 197 25.26 20.19 31.84
C HIS A 197 23.97 20.71 32.51
N ARG A 198 23.66 20.04 33.64
CA ARG A 198 23.01 20.55 34.87
C ARG A 198 21.47 20.75 34.93
N VAL A 199 20.82 19.73 35.56
CA VAL A 199 19.74 19.79 36.59
C VAL A 199 18.29 20.13 36.11
N PRO A 200 17.18 19.77 36.81
CA PRO A 200 16.70 18.52 37.43
C PRO A 200 15.31 18.06 36.89
N ARG A 201 14.83 16.92 37.43
CA ARG A 201 13.48 16.33 37.27
C ARG A 201 12.35 17.34 37.50
N ASN A 202 11.35 17.36 36.61
CA ASN A 202 9.91 17.31 36.91
C ASN A 202 9.09 17.51 35.63
N ALA A 203 8.82 16.41 34.93
CA ALA A 203 7.67 16.18 34.05
C ALA A 203 7.81 14.74 33.50
N ALA A 204 7.96 13.78 34.43
CA ALA A 204 7.62 12.40 34.11
C ALA A 204 6.10 12.36 34.19
N ASP A 205 5.44 12.21 33.05
CA ASP A 205 4.16 11.52 32.84
C ASP A 205 3.70 11.81 31.41
N GLY A 206 4.13 10.96 30.47
CA GLY A 206 3.71 11.05 29.06
C GLY A 206 4.52 10.24 28.04
N GLU A 207 5.69 9.70 28.39
CA GLU A 207 6.60 9.07 27.41
C GLU A 207 6.24 7.65 26.94
N SER A 208 5.04 7.12 27.23
CA SER A 208 4.73 5.71 26.90
C SER A 208 3.81 5.47 25.71
N LEU A 209 3.36 6.47 24.94
CA LEU A 209 2.27 6.25 23.97
C LEU A 209 2.57 6.57 22.50
N VAL A 210 3.77 7.02 22.13
CA VAL A 210 4.07 7.39 20.73
C VAL A 210 5.03 6.41 20.07
N ARG A 211 4.58 5.17 19.84
CA ARG A 211 5.19 4.25 18.86
C ARG A 211 4.19 3.44 18.02
N PRO A 212 2.97 3.09 18.47
CA PRO A 212 2.02 2.38 17.59
C PRO A 212 1.28 3.31 16.60
N GLY A 213 1.39 4.64 16.77
CA GLY A 213 0.65 5.61 15.96
C GLY A 213 1.25 5.88 14.58
N ALA A 214 2.56 5.73 14.42
CA ALA A 214 3.25 6.10 13.17
C ALA A 214 2.85 5.21 11.97
N GLU A 215 2.36 4.00 12.21
CA GLU A 215 2.02 3.05 11.14
C GLU A 215 0.53 3.05 10.77
N ARG A 216 -0.35 3.61 11.61
CA ARG A 216 -1.73 3.95 11.20
C ARG A 216 -1.74 5.00 10.08
N ASP A 217 -0.61 5.67 9.92
CA ASP A 217 -0.51 6.97 9.32
C ASP A 217 0.17 6.95 7.95
N ASP A 218 0.80 5.86 7.52
CA ASP A 218 1.53 5.80 6.25
C ASP A 218 0.65 6.08 5.01
N HIS A 219 -0.66 5.80 5.10
CA HIS A 219 -1.61 6.13 4.02
C HIS A 219 -2.00 7.61 3.94
N ARG A 220 -1.85 8.37 5.03
CA ARG A 220 -2.10 9.82 5.08
C ARG A 220 -0.81 10.63 5.12
N TYR A 221 0.27 10.11 5.71
CA TYR A 221 1.59 10.75 5.82
C TYR A 221 2.36 10.74 4.51
N PHE A 222 2.18 9.71 3.65
CA PHE A 222 2.56 9.80 2.23
C PHE A 222 1.43 10.34 1.34
N GLY A 223 0.29 10.71 1.94
CA GLY A 223 -0.84 11.39 1.32
C GLY A 223 -0.52 12.86 1.08
N PHE A 224 0.39 13.13 0.15
CA PHE A 224 0.38 14.40 -0.56
C PHE A 224 -1.01 14.55 -1.18
N ASP A 225 -1.80 15.51 -0.66
CA ASP A 225 -3.13 15.91 -1.14
C ASP A 225 -4.28 14.93 -0.82
N ALA A 226 -5.04 15.23 0.24
CA ALA A 226 -6.29 14.53 0.60
C ALA A 226 -7.37 14.64 -0.49
N THR A 227 -7.21 15.53 -1.47
CA THR A 227 -8.12 15.69 -2.62
C THR A 227 -7.65 14.94 -3.87
N ALA A 228 -6.56 14.18 -3.78
CA ALA A 228 -6.03 13.43 -4.91
C ALA A 228 -7.03 12.40 -5.46
N ASN A 229 -7.11 12.33 -6.79
CA ASN A 229 -7.84 11.26 -7.46
C ASN A 229 -7.03 9.96 -7.40
N TRP A 230 -7.62 8.86 -6.96
CA TRP A 230 -6.93 7.57 -6.88
C TRP A 230 -7.32 6.67 -8.05
N PHE A 231 -6.36 5.89 -8.52
CA PHE A 231 -6.55 4.95 -9.63
C PHE A 231 -6.05 3.56 -9.25
N SER A 232 -6.68 2.52 -9.81
CA SER A 232 -6.19 1.14 -9.78
C SER A 232 -6.08 0.59 -11.20
N VAL A 233 -5.42 -0.56 -11.37
CA VAL A 233 -5.19 -1.15 -12.69
C VAL A 233 -6.23 -2.22 -12.97
N GLU A 234 -6.95 -2.08 -14.07
CA GLU A 234 -7.95 -3.04 -14.53
C GLU A 234 -7.30 -4.40 -14.81
N GLY A 235 -7.86 -5.46 -14.24
CA GLY A 235 -7.29 -6.80 -14.29
C GLY A 235 -6.02 -6.97 -13.45
N GLY A 236 -5.73 -6.08 -12.51
CA GLY A 236 -4.72 -6.21 -11.46
C GLY A 236 -3.41 -5.47 -11.75
N SER A 237 -2.75 -4.99 -10.70
CA SER A 237 -1.49 -4.24 -10.78
C SER A 237 -0.36 -5.00 -11.49
N GLN A 238 -0.43 -6.34 -11.55
CA GLN A 238 0.53 -7.14 -12.30
C GLN A 238 0.53 -6.82 -13.81
N GLN A 239 -0.54 -6.22 -14.34
CA GLN A 239 -0.58 -5.74 -15.73
C GLN A 239 0.50 -4.69 -16.03
N LEU A 240 0.90 -3.86 -15.05
CA LEU A 240 2.01 -2.93 -15.22
C LEU A 240 3.31 -3.69 -15.54
N ALA A 241 3.65 -4.70 -14.74
CA ALA A 241 4.85 -5.51 -14.97
C ALA A 241 4.77 -6.28 -16.30
N LEU A 242 3.59 -6.77 -16.69
CA LEU A 242 3.36 -7.43 -17.98
C LEU A 242 3.54 -6.47 -19.16
N ASN A 243 3.04 -5.24 -19.06
CA ASN A 243 3.19 -4.24 -20.12
C ASN A 243 4.63 -3.71 -20.20
N MET A 244 5.31 -3.52 -19.07
CA MET A 244 6.75 -3.24 -19.06
C MET A 244 7.56 -4.35 -19.75
N ARG A 245 7.19 -5.63 -19.52
CA ARG A 245 7.87 -6.77 -20.14
C ARG A 245 7.83 -6.74 -21.68
N LYS A 246 6.80 -6.13 -22.28
CA LYS A 246 6.70 -5.99 -23.74
C LYS A 246 7.73 -5.02 -24.32
N HIS A 247 8.26 -4.11 -23.50
CA HIS A 247 9.19 -3.05 -23.91
C HIS A 247 10.66 -3.40 -23.63
N ILE A 248 10.93 -4.54 -22.98
CA ILE A 248 12.28 -5.04 -22.71
C ILE A 248 12.57 -6.26 -23.59
N LYS A 249 13.84 -6.45 -23.96
CA LYS A 249 14.26 -7.68 -24.64
C LYS A 249 14.08 -8.85 -23.66
N GLN A 250 13.33 -9.87 -24.06
CA GLN A 250 12.90 -10.95 -23.15
C GLN A 250 14.08 -11.72 -22.53
N ASP A 251 15.19 -11.83 -23.25
CA ASP A 251 16.43 -12.48 -22.79
C ASP A 251 17.13 -11.73 -21.63
N ASN A 252 16.69 -10.51 -21.30
CA ASN A 252 17.27 -9.69 -20.22
C ASN A 252 16.64 -9.97 -18.84
N VAL A 253 15.61 -10.83 -18.74
CA VAL A 253 14.97 -11.16 -17.46
C VAL A 253 15.20 -12.62 -17.13
N GLU A 254 16.00 -12.86 -16.09
CA GLU A 254 16.35 -14.19 -15.65
C GLU A 254 15.65 -14.51 -14.32
N PHE A 255 14.63 -15.37 -14.37
CA PHE A 255 13.92 -15.80 -13.17
C PHE A 255 14.72 -16.83 -12.38
N ARG A 256 14.46 -16.88 -11.06
CA ARG A 256 15.07 -17.85 -10.12
C ARG A 256 16.59 -17.70 -9.93
N LYS A 257 17.22 -16.69 -10.52
CA LYS A 257 18.62 -16.31 -10.28
C LYS A 257 18.73 -15.31 -9.13
N ALA A 258 18.57 -15.80 -7.90
CA ALA A 258 18.73 -14.95 -6.72
C ALA A 258 20.22 -14.61 -6.49
N VAL A 259 20.54 -13.31 -6.46
CA VAL A 259 21.87 -12.80 -6.11
C VAL A 259 22.14 -13.06 -4.62
N ARG A 260 23.27 -13.68 -4.29
CA ARG A 260 23.68 -14.06 -2.94
C ARG A 260 24.86 -13.27 -2.38
N ALA A 261 25.69 -12.72 -3.26
CA ALA A 261 26.80 -11.86 -2.88
C ALA A 261 27.12 -10.94 -4.04
N MET A 262 27.62 -9.75 -3.72
CA MET A 262 28.18 -8.83 -4.69
C MET A 262 29.58 -8.43 -4.27
N SER A 263 30.51 -8.41 -5.21
CA SER A 263 31.88 -7.95 -4.97
C SER A 263 32.41 -7.15 -6.15
N TYR A 264 33.32 -6.24 -5.85
CA TYR A 264 34.14 -5.58 -6.84
C TYR A 264 35.36 -6.45 -7.14
N VAL A 265 35.58 -6.75 -8.42
CA VAL A 265 36.82 -7.35 -8.90
C VAL A 265 37.60 -6.25 -9.59
N ALA A 266 38.84 -6.02 -9.17
CA ALA A 266 39.73 -5.13 -9.91
C ALA A 266 40.05 -5.79 -11.26
N ALA A 267 39.65 -5.16 -12.36
CA ALA A 267 40.11 -5.53 -13.68
C ALA A 267 41.60 -5.18 -13.83
N LYS A 268 42.28 -5.86 -14.76
CA LYS A 268 43.71 -5.65 -15.03
C LYS A 268 44.06 -4.22 -15.47
N ASP A 269 43.04 -3.43 -15.82
CA ASP A 269 43.16 -2.12 -16.46
C ASP A 269 42.76 -0.97 -15.51
N GLY A 270 42.49 -1.28 -14.23
CA GLY A 270 42.00 -0.32 -13.24
C GLY A 270 40.48 -0.13 -13.22
N GLU A 271 39.75 -0.75 -14.15
CA GLU A 271 38.28 -0.79 -14.11
C GLU A 271 37.76 -1.65 -12.95
N ILE A 272 36.75 -1.17 -12.25
CA ILE A 272 36.09 -1.91 -11.18
C ILE A 272 34.91 -2.67 -11.80
N LEU A 273 35.04 -3.99 -11.96
CA LEU A 273 33.95 -4.84 -12.45
C LEU A 273 33.12 -5.35 -11.28
N GLY A 274 31.82 -5.07 -11.31
CA GLY A 274 30.87 -5.73 -10.43
C GLY A 274 30.80 -7.23 -10.75
N SER A 275 30.74 -8.07 -9.72
CA SER A 275 30.50 -9.51 -9.82
C SER A 275 29.40 -9.91 -8.86
N ALA A 276 28.45 -10.74 -9.32
CA ALA A 276 27.40 -11.30 -8.47
C ALA A 276 27.52 -12.81 -8.43
N ASN A 277 27.55 -13.34 -7.22
CA ASN A 277 27.40 -14.77 -7.02
C ASN A 277 25.91 -15.12 -6.94
N LEU A 278 25.47 -16.06 -7.76
CA LEU A 278 24.08 -16.48 -7.86
C LEU A 278 23.80 -17.73 -7.02
N LYS A 279 22.53 -17.97 -6.69
CA LYS A 279 22.08 -19.12 -5.87
C LYS A 279 22.51 -20.48 -6.45
N ASP A 280 22.62 -20.58 -7.76
CA ASP A 280 23.03 -21.79 -8.50
C ASP A 280 24.57 -21.98 -8.55
N GLY A 281 25.34 -21.12 -7.88
CA GLY A 281 26.80 -21.19 -7.85
C GLY A 281 27.48 -20.57 -9.07
N THR A 282 26.71 -20.06 -10.04
CA THR A 282 27.27 -19.35 -11.19
C THR A 282 27.60 -17.90 -10.83
N ASN A 283 28.60 -17.35 -11.53
CA ASN A 283 28.95 -15.94 -11.41
C ASN A 283 28.33 -15.17 -12.57
N GLY A 284 27.47 -14.21 -12.26
CA GLY A 284 27.01 -13.22 -13.23
C GLY A 284 28.10 -12.19 -13.49
N LYS A 285 28.41 -11.93 -14.77
CA LYS A 285 29.21 -10.76 -15.17
C LYS A 285 28.33 -9.51 -15.04
N GLU A 286 28.84 -8.47 -14.39
CA GLU A 286 28.20 -7.15 -14.27
C GLU A 286 26.78 -7.17 -13.65
N PRO A 287 26.61 -7.53 -12.37
CA PRO A 287 25.37 -7.19 -11.67
C PRO A 287 25.28 -5.68 -11.56
N LYS A 288 24.44 -5.08 -12.39
CA LYS A 288 23.95 -3.73 -12.13
C LYS A 288 23.08 -3.79 -10.88
N VAL A 289 23.31 -2.81 -10.00
CA VAL A 289 22.88 -2.76 -8.60
C VAL A 289 21.48 -3.35 -8.41
N PRO A 290 21.32 -4.42 -7.61
CA PRO A 290 20.02 -4.98 -7.33
C PRO A 290 19.20 -4.06 -6.41
N ASP A 291 17.89 -4.25 -6.42
CA ASP A 291 16.96 -3.53 -5.54
C ASP A 291 17.45 -3.54 -4.07
N ALA A 292 17.20 -2.44 -3.35
CA ALA A 292 17.70 -2.20 -2.00
C ALA A 292 17.40 -3.35 -1.02
N ASP A 293 16.26 -4.02 -1.15
CA ASP A 293 15.87 -5.22 -0.37
C ASP A 293 16.90 -6.37 -0.48
N VAL A 294 17.47 -6.55 -1.67
CA VAL A 294 18.48 -7.59 -1.95
C VAL A 294 19.79 -7.25 -1.24
N MET A 295 20.12 -5.95 -1.14
CA MET A 295 21.33 -5.50 -0.42
C MET A 295 21.27 -5.78 1.08
N ILE A 296 20.07 -5.72 1.68
CA ILE A 296 19.84 -6.02 3.10
C ILE A 296 20.03 -7.52 3.38
N THR A 297 19.46 -8.37 2.53
CA THR A 297 19.42 -9.82 2.77
C THR A 297 20.76 -10.52 2.47
N TYR A 298 21.50 -10.08 1.45
CA TYR A 298 22.58 -10.88 0.84
C TYR A 298 23.94 -10.19 0.76
N GLY A 299 24.31 -9.45 1.80
CA GLY A 299 25.71 -9.16 2.08
C GLY A 299 26.32 -8.11 1.17
N ALA A 300 25.90 -6.85 1.37
CA ALA A 300 26.73 -5.69 1.04
C ALA A 300 28.06 -5.63 1.84
N SER A 301 28.37 -6.66 2.63
CA SER A 301 29.62 -6.80 3.40
C SER A 301 30.86 -6.85 2.50
N ARG A 302 30.75 -7.48 1.32
CA ARG A 302 31.82 -7.58 0.30
C ARG A 302 31.88 -6.38 -0.64
N LEU A 303 30.92 -5.46 -0.53
CA LEU A 303 31.01 -4.15 -1.15
C LEU A 303 31.77 -3.22 -0.20
N ASN A 304 32.73 -2.47 -0.74
CA ASN A 304 33.49 -1.47 0.02
C ASN A 304 32.66 -0.20 0.28
N LEU A 305 31.42 -0.36 0.76
CA LEU A 305 30.53 0.74 1.11
C LEU A 305 30.96 1.38 2.43
N SER A 306 30.78 2.69 2.54
CA SER A 306 31.04 3.43 3.76
C SER A 306 30.17 2.92 4.92
N TRP A 307 30.69 3.05 6.14
CA TRP A 307 29.97 2.61 7.34
C TRP A 307 28.57 3.27 7.49
N PRO A 308 28.37 4.58 7.21
CA PRO A 308 27.04 5.19 7.23
C PRO A 308 26.05 4.53 6.26
N VAL A 309 26.50 4.14 5.07
CA VAL A 309 25.66 3.45 4.08
C VAL A 309 25.30 2.04 4.55
N LYS A 310 26.27 1.28 5.07
CA LYS A 310 26.01 -0.05 5.66
C LYS A 310 25.04 0.03 6.85
N ARG A 311 25.17 1.06 7.68
CA ARG A 311 24.24 1.33 8.79
C ARG A 311 22.84 1.66 8.26
N ALA A 312 22.72 2.47 7.22
CA ALA A 312 21.42 2.79 6.61
C ALA A 312 20.75 1.53 6.04
N ILE A 313 21.49 0.71 5.28
CA ILE A 313 20.98 -0.57 4.75
C ILE A 313 20.42 -1.45 5.89
N ARG A 314 21.12 -1.54 7.03
CA ARG A 314 20.70 -2.37 8.18
C ARG A 314 19.54 -1.79 9.00
N ASN A 315 19.41 -0.46 9.07
CA ASN A 315 18.48 0.21 9.98
C ASN A 315 17.31 0.90 9.27
N LEU A 316 17.23 0.86 7.93
CA LEU A 316 16.02 1.25 7.23
C LEU A 316 14.91 0.30 7.65
N ASP A 317 13.87 0.86 8.25
CA ASP A 317 12.77 0.10 8.81
C ASP A 317 11.81 -0.37 7.71
N TYR A 318 11.24 -1.55 7.91
CA TYR A 318 10.29 -2.17 6.97
C TYR A 318 9.07 -2.62 7.76
N GLY A 319 7.95 -1.96 7.53
CA GLY A 319 6.66 -2.37 8.10
C GLY A 319 6.15 -3.66 7.45
N ALA A 320 5.63 -4.57 8.27
CA ALA A 320 4.90 -5.74 7.80
C ALA A 320 3.55 -5.32 7.18
N SER A 321 3.04 -6.11 6.25
CA SER A 321 1.68 -5.96 5.72
C SER A 321 1.12 -7.32 5.33
N CYS A 322 -0.15 -7.55 5.64
CA CYS A 322 -0.83 -8.81 5.37
C CYS A 322 -2.19 -8.56 4.71
N LYS A 323 -2.58 -9.44 3.80
CA LYS A 323 -3.82 -9.35 3.02
C LYS A 323 -4.48 -10.71 2.93
N VAL A 324 -5.78 -10.75 3.22
CA VAL A 324 -6.61 -11.96 3.07
C VAL A 324 -7.74 -11.66 2.11
N GLY A 325 -7.65 -12.24 0.91
CA GLY A 325 -8.69 -12.18 -0.11
C GLY A 325 -9.58 -13.42 -0.05
N ILE A 326 -10.90 -13.22 0.01
CA ILE A 326 -11.89 -14.30 0.00
C ILE A 326 -12.71 -14.19 -1.27
N ARG A 327 -12.86 -15.30 -1.98
CA ARG A 327 -13.77 -15.43 -3.13
C ARG A 327 -15.12 -15.94 -2.63
N PHE A 328 -16.18 -15.21 -2.95
CA PHE A 328 -17.57 -15.54 -2.63
C PHE A 328 -18.33 -15.92 -3.90
N LYS A 329 -19.39 -16.71 -3.77
CA LYS A 329 -20.32 -17.10 -4.86
C LYS A 329 -21.11 -15.92 -5.43
N SER A 330 -21.30 -14.87 -4.65
CA SER A 330 -22.02 -13.65 -5.04
C SER A 330 -21.35 -12.38 -4.50
N LEU A 331 -21.61 -11.23 -5.12
CA LEU A 331 -21.22 -9.91 -4.62
C LEU A 331 -22.21 -9.44 -3.54
N TRP A 332 -22.38 -10.23 -2.48
CA TRP A 332 -23.37 -10.01 -1.41
C TRP A 332 -23.33 -8.61 -0.78
N ARG A 333 -22.16 -7.95 -0.77
CA ARG A 333 -22.03 -6.56 -0.28
C ARG A 333 -22.90 -5.57 -1.06
N ILE A 334 -23.09 -5.81 -2.36
CA ILE A 334 -23.90 -4.96 -3.24
C ILE A 334 -25.38 -5.20 -2.93
N THR A 335 -25.80 -6.47 -2.90
CA THR A 335 -27.21 -6.85 -2.77
C THR A 335 -27.76 -6.67 -1.35
N LYS A 336 -26.96 -6.95 -0.30
CA LYS A 336 -27.40 -6.86 1.10
C LYS A 336 -27.13 -5.49 1.75
N PHE A 337 -26.02 -4.83 1.37
CA PHE A 337 -25.55 -3.63 2.06
C PHE A 337 -25.43 -2.39 1.15
N GLY A 338 -25.72 -2.52 -0.15
CA GLY A 338 -25.67 -1.39 -1.08
C GLY A 338 -24.28 -0.79 -1.25
N ILE A 339 -23.21 -1.57 -1.05
CA ILE A 339 -21.82 -1.12 -1.21
C ILE A 339 -21.42 -1.29 -2.68
N THR A 340 -21.72 -0.27 -3.49
CA THR A 340 -21.68 -0.35 -4.96
C THR A 340 -20.43 0.23 -5.60
N GLN A 341 -19.67 1.12 -4.96
CA GLN A 341 -18.57 1.86 -5.61
C GLN A 341 -17.16 1.45 -5.14
N GLY A 342 -17.06 0.42 -4.30
CA GLY A 342 -15.82 0.07 -3.61
C GLY A 342 -15.69 0.79 -2.26
N GLY A 343 -14.49 1.21 -1.89
CA GLY A 343 -14.21 1.81 -0.58
C GLY A 343 -13.65 0.82 0.44
N GLN A 344 -13.63 1.23 1.70
CA GLN A 344 -13.11 0.42 2.79
C GLN A 344 -13.99 0.48 4.03
N GLY A 345 -14.31 -0.68 4.57
CA GLY A 345 -14.83 -0.82 5.93
C GLY A 345 -13.68 -0.72 6.94
N LYS A 346 -13.91 -0.04 8.06
CA LYS A 346 -12.88 0.27 9.06
C LYS A 346 -13.27 -0.35 10.40
N THR A 347 -12.36 -1.07 11.05
CA THR A 347 -12.67 -1.68 12.35
C THR A 347 -11.47 -1.80 13.29
N ASP A 348 -11.77 -1.88 14.58
CA ASP A 348 -10.85 -2.31 15.65
C ASP A 348 -10.76 -3.83 15.82
N LEU A 349 -11.60 -4.61 15.13
CA LEU A 349 -11.45 -6.07 15.03
C LEU A 349 -10.18 -6.46 14.27
N THR A 350 -9.73 -7.72 14.40
CA THR A 350 -8.42 -8.17 13.91
C THR A 350 -8.24 -7.97 12.40
N ILE A 351 -9.30 -8.01 11.59
CA ILE A 351 -9.20 -7.76 10.14
C ILE A 351 -8.78 -6.31 9.78
N ARG A 352 -8.97 -5.34 10.71
CA ARG A 352 -8.74 -3.88 10.62
C ARG A 352 -9.41 -3.15 9.47
N PHE A 353 -9.14 -3.54 8.24
CA PHE A 353 -9.72 -2.96 7.03
C PHE A 353 -10.26 -4.04 6.12
N CYS A 354 -11.54 -3.92 5.76
CA CYS A 354 -12.15 -4.68 4.68
C CYS A 354 -12.22 -3.78 3.46
N VAL A 355 -11.56 -4.15 2.36
CA VAL A 355 -11.53 -3.33 1.14
C VAL A 355 -12.45 -3.94 0.10
N TYR A 356 -13.44 -3.14 -0.32
CA TYR A 356 -14.38 -3.50 -1.37
C TYR A 356 -13.76 -3.12 -2.72
N PRO A 357 -13.49 -4.09 -3.61
CA PRO A 357 -12.80 -3.76 -4.85
C PRO A 357 -13.66 -2.87 -5.77
N PRO A 358 -13.05 -1.94 -6.52
CA PRO A 358 -13.77 -1.08 -7.46
C PRO A 358 -14.00 -1.73 -8.84
N HIS A 359 -13.28 -2.81 -9.17
CA HIS A 359 -13.29 -3.40 -10.52
C HIS A 359 -14.55 -4.25 -10.80
N ASN A 360 -15.20 -4.79 -9.77
CA ASN A 360 -16.43 -5.61 -9.88
C ASN A 360 -17.70 -4.80 -9.56
N VAL A 361 -17.66 -3.48 -9.70
CA VAL A 361 -18.79 -2.57 -9.43
C VAL A 361 -19.90 -2.71 -10.49
N HIS A 362 -19.52 -3.04 -11.72
CA HIS A 362 -20.45 -3.18 -12.85
C HIS A 362 -20.80 -4.64 -13.17
N ASP A 363 -20.27 -5.57 -12.37
CA ASP A 363 -20.60 -6.97 -12.51
C ASP A 363 -22.02 -7.27 -12.06
N ASP A 364 -22.59 -8.33 -12.63
CA ASP A 364 -23.81 -8.92 -12.11
C ASP A 364 -23.59 -9.34 -10.63
N PRO A 365 -24.34 -8.75 -9.67
CA PRO A 365 -24.13 -9.02 -8.25
C PRO A 365 -24.35 -10.48 -7.84
N THR A 366 -25.02 -11.28 -8.68
CA THR A 366 -25.23 -12.71 -8.45
C THR A 366 -24.02 -13.57 -8.80
N LYS A 367 -23.03 -13.01 -9.52
CA LYS A 367 -21.82 -13.74 -9.93
C LYS A 367 -20.77 -13.76 -8.82
N PRO A 368 -19.84 -14.73 -8.89
CA PRO A 368 -18.73 -14.80 -7.95
C PRO A 368 -17.87 -13.54 -7.99
N GLY A 369 -17.25 -13.24 -6.86
CA GLY A 369 -16.24 -12.20 -6.82
C GLY A 369 -15.42 -12.22 -5.55
N VAL A 370 -14.32 -11.49 -5.62
CA VAL A 370 -13.35 -11.43 -4.53
C VAL A 370 -13.59 -10.20 -3.68
N LEU A 371 -13.44 -10.38 -2.37
CA LEU A 371 -13.39 -9.33 -1.38
C LEU A 371 -12.03 -9.38 -0.69
N LEU A 372 -11.37 -8.25 -0.52
CA LEU A 372 -10.20 -8.17 0.35
C LEU A 372 -10.71 -8.01 1.79
N ALA A 373 -10.98 -9.15 2.43
CA ALA A 373 -11.63 -9.25 3.73
C ALA A 373 -10.78 -8.64 4.86
N SER A 374 -9.46 -8.76 4.76
CA SER A 374 -8.52 -8.16 5.70
C SER A 374 -7.35 -7.52 4.97
N TYR A 375 -7.00 -6.31 5.38
CA TYR A 375 -5.79 -5.62 4.99
C TYR A 375 -5.17 -4.93 6.21
N THR A 376 -4.00 -5.41 6.62
CA THR A 376 -3.34 -4.98 7.86
C THR A 376 -1.89 -4.55 7.63
N TRP A 377 -1.35 -3.79 8.58
CA TRP A 377 0.06 -3.36 8.65
C TRP A 377 0.63 -3.61 10.04
N SER A 378 1.96 -3.60 10.13
CA SER A 378 2.71 -3.72 11.38
C SER A 378 2.34 -4.97 12.17
N GLN A 379 2.20 -4.87 13.49
CA GLN A 379 1.91 -5.94 14.41
C GLN A 379 0.62 -6.71 14.05
N GLU A 380 -0.39 -6.04 13.51
CA GLU A 380 -1.62 -6.70 13.07
C GLU A 380 -1.40 -7.56 11.82
N ALA A 381 -0.47 -7.14 10.95
CA ALA A 381 -0.03 -7.98 9.84
C ALA A 381 0.73 -9.21 10.31
N ASP A 382 1.53 -9.09 11.37
CA ASP A 382 2.23 -10.24 11.97
C ASP A 382 1.24 -11.21 12.63
N HIS A 383 0.22 -10.71 13.32
CA HIS A 383 -0.83 -11.55 13.92
C HIS A 383 -1.59 -12.37 12.87
N ILE A 384 -2.11 -11.73 11.82
CA ILE A 384 -2.78 -12.44 10.72
C ILE A 384 -1.78 -13.34 9.98
N GLY A 385 -0.56 -12.84 9.74
CA GLY A 385 0.50 -13.58 9.06
C GLY A 385 0.90 -14.87 9.76
N ALA A 386 0.83 -14.91 11.10
CA ALA A 386 1.10 -16.11 11.89
C ALA A 386 0.06 -17.23 11.67
N LEU A 387 -1.14 -16.89 11.18
CA LEU A 387 -2.18 -17.86 10.83
C LEU A 387 -2.01 -18.43 9.41
N ILE A 388 -1.11 -17.87 8.59
CA ILE A 388 -0.87 -18.32 7.21
C ILE A 388 0.15 -19.46 7.21
N ASN A 389 -0.30 -20.68 6.94
CA ASN A 389 0.55 -21.86 6.86
C ASN A 389 1.05 -22.12 5.42
N ARG A 390 2.28 -22.63 5.29
CA ARG A 390 2.84 -23.07 3.99
C ARG A 390 2.17 -24.34 3.47
N GLU A 391 1.55 -25.10 4.34
CA GLU A 391 0.83 -26.35 4.03
C GLU A 391 -0.62 -26.10 3.60
N SER A 392 -1.01 -24.83 3.40
CA SER A 392 -2.29 -24.42 2.80
C SER A 392 -2.73 -25.35 1.66
N PRO A 393 -3.96 -25.90 1.70
CA PRO A 393 -5.07 -25.51 2.60
C PRO A 393 -5.09 -26.22 3.96
N GLU A 394 -4.11 -27.06 4.29
CA GLU A 394 -4.06 -27.73 5.60
C GLU A 394 -3.78 -26.69 6.71
N TYR A 395 -4.49 -26.80 7.84
CA TYR A 395 -4.35 -25.93 9.01
C TYR A 395 -4.74 -24.46 8.80
N GLU A 396 -5.64 -24.16 7.87
CA GLU A 396 -6.16 -22.81 7.63
C GLU A 396 -7.48 -22.49 8.36
N ASP A 397 -8.03 -23.42 9.14
CA ASP A 397 -9.36 -23.27 9.75
C ASP A 397 -9.52 -21.95 10.52
N HIS A 398 -8.53 -21.59 11.34
CA HIS A 398 -8.54 -20.31 12.07
C HIS A 398 -8.40 -19.09 11.15
N LEU A 399 -7.62 -19.20 10.07
CA LEU A 399 -7.46 -18.13 9.07
C LEU A 399 -8.74 -17.93 8.25
N CYS A 400 -9.53 -18.98 8.03
CA CYS A 400 -10.83 -18.89 7.37
C CYS A 400 -11.92 -18.36 8.32
N GLU A 401 -11.95 -18.84 9.56
CA GLU A 401 -12.98 -18.45 10.54
C GLU A 401 -12.88 -16.97 10.93
N LEU A 402 -11.67 -16.49 11.25
CA LEU A 402 -11.45 -15.16 11.78
C LEU A 402 -11.98 -14.04 10.87
N PRO A 403 -11.64 -13.97 9.56
CA PRO A 403 -12.17 -12.93 8.69
C PRO A 403 -13.67 -13.05 8.48
N LEU A 404 -14.25 -14.25 8.43
CA LEU A 404 -15.70 -14.40 8.26
C LEU A 404 -16.47 -13.96 9.50
N HIS A 405 -15.95 -14.26 10.69
CA HIS A 405 -16.44 -13.75 11.96
C HIS A 405 -16.41 -12.21 12.00
N ASP A 406 -15.25 -11.62 11.73
CA ASP A 406 -15.08 -10.17 11.80
C ASP A 406 -15.85 -9.44 10.69
N LEU A 407 -15.97 -10.04 9.50
CA LEU A 407 -16.84 -9.51 8.44
C LEU A 407 -18.30 -9.49 8.86
N ALA A 408 -18.79 -10.52 9.56
CA ALA A 408 -20.17 -10.51 10.05
C ALA A 408 -20.40 -9.34 11.01
N TRP A 409 -19.53 -9.17 12.02
CA TRP A 409 -19.61 -8.03 12.95
C TRP A 409 -19.43 -6.67 12.29
N LEU A 410 -18.51 -6.55 11.32
CA LEU A 410 -18.33 -5.30 10.60
C LEU A 410 -19.62 -4.85 9.89
N HIS A 411 -20.45 -5.80 9.46
CA HIS A 411 -21.68 -5.53 8.71
C HIS A 411 -22.96 -5.69 9.54
N THR A 412 -22.88 -5.95 10.85
CA THR A 412 -24.05 -5.90 11.75
C THR A 412 -23.69 -5.62 13.21
N ASN A 413 -24.61 -5.04 13.96
CA ASN A 413 -24.43 -4.68 15.37
C ASN A 413 -25.44 -5.38 16.31
N SER A 414 -26.14 -6.40 15.81
CA SER A 414 -27.12 -7.17 16.58
C SER A 414 -26.72 -8.64 16.56
N ASP A 415 -26.69 -9.27 17.73
CA ASP A 415 -26.34 -10.69 17.90
C ASP A 415 -27.18 -11.62 17.00
N GLN A 416 -28.48 -11.33 16.86
CA GLN A 416 -29.38 -12.12 16.00
C GLN A 416 -29.02 -12.00 14.53
N ASN A 417 -28.70 -10.78 14.08
CA ASN A 417 -28.26 -10.52 12.71
C ASN A 417 -26.84 -11.07 12.47
N PHE A 418 -25.98 -11.07 13.49
CA PHE A 418 -24.64 -11.63 13.45
C PHE A 418 -24.70 -13.13 13.15
N ALA A 419 -25.49 -13.90 13.91
CA ALA A 419 -25.62 -15.34 13.69
C ALA A 419 -26.12 -15.65 12.26
N SER A 420 -27.17 -14.96 11.83
CA SER A 420 -27.76 -15.12 10.50
C SER A 420 -26.78 -14.74 9.38
N LEU A 421 -26.00 -13.68 9.57
CA LEU A 421 -25.02 -13.22 8.59
C LEU A 421 -23.78 -14.13 8.56
N ARG A 422 -23.33 -14.63 9.72
CA ARG A 422 -22.21 -15.57 9.83
C ARG A 422 -22.53 -16.87 9.11
N GLU A 423 -23.74 -17.40 9.29
CA GLU A 423 -24.24 -18.58 8.58
C GLU A 423 -24.28 -18.33 7.07
N PHE A 424 -24.89 -17.22 6.64
CA PHE A 424 -24.90 -16.83 5.24
C PHE A 424 -23.49 -16.75 4.63
N LEU A 425 -22.53 -16.12 5.31
CA LEU A 425 -21.15 -15.99 4.82
C LEU A 425 -20.42 -17.33 4.71
N ASN A 426 -20.74 -18.30 5.57
CA ASN A 426 -20.20 -19.67 5.46
C ASN A 426 -20.75 -20.43 4.25
N GLU A 427 -21.98 -20.14 3.85
CA GLU A 427 -22.61 -20.77 2.69
C GLU A 427 -22.15 -20.18 1.35
N GLN A 428 -21.45 -19.03 1.36
CA GLN A 428 -21.02 -18.33 0.15
C GLN A 428 -19.83 -18.96 -0.57
#